data_AF-A0A7C4WAD4-F1
#
_entry.id   AF-A0A7C4WAD4-F1
#
_cell.length_a   1.000
_cell.length_b   1.000
_cell.length_c   1.000
_cell.angle_alpha   90.00
_cell.angle_beta   90.00
_cell.angle_gamma   90.00
#
_symmetry.space_group_name_H-M   'P 1'
#
loop_
_entity.id
_entity.type
_entity.pdbx_description
1 polymer ?
#
loop_
_entity_poly.entity_id
_entity_poly.type
_entity_poly.pdbx_seq_one_letter_code
_entity_poly.pdbx_strand_id
1 'polypeptide(L)'
;VLIKPNFNTADPAPGSTHNDTLVALVEEIWALGAKSITLGERSYPVTSEVMRQEGILPLLEKMGVKVIDFDRLPAKDWVLFRPQKSHWPNGFRIARPILDSECLVSTCCLKTHQFGGVFTLSLKLHVGVVPTTRHGFDYMAQLHGSPHQRKMIAEINEPFKPALVLLDGVEAFVDGGPATGKRVKGEILLASTDRVAIDAVGVAVLKVLGSNPGIMRRRIFEQEQIARAVELGLGVSTPSEIDLTAVDEGSQSYRNQVADVLKQG
;
A
#
# COMPACT_ATOMS: atom_id res chain seq x y z
N VAL A 1 9.97 9.43 11.94
CA VAL A 1 8.89 8.89 11.09
C VAL A 1 9.49 8.21 9.87
N LEU A 2 9.08 6.98 9.56
CA LEU A 2 9.43 6.31 8.31
C LEU A 2 8.24 6.37 7.34
N ILE A 3 8.46 6.87 6.13
CA ILE A 3 7.48 6.90 5.05
C ILE A 3 7.76 5.74 4.08
N LYS A 4 6.73 4.94 3.79
CA LYS A 4 6.75 3.91 2.76
C LYS A 4 5.81 4.31 1.61
N PRO A 5 6.32 4.82 0.49
CA PRO A 5 5.51 5.18 -0.68
C PRO A 5 5.18 3.93 -1.52
N ASN A 6 4.61 4.15 -2.71
CA ASN A 6 4.46 3.16 -3.77
C ASN A 6 5.36 3.55 -4.95
N PHE A 7 6.64 3.15 -4.94
CA PHE A 7 7.50 3.23 -6.12
C PHE A 7 7.74 1.84 -6.70
N ASN A 8 6.70 1.20 -7.22
CA ASN A 8 6.83 -0.12 -7.84
C ASN A 8 7.68 -0.05 -9.13
N THR A 9 7.43 0.95 -9.96
CA THR A 9 8.14 1.30 -11.20
C THR A 9 8.28 2.82 -11.28
N ALA A 10 8.79 3.38 -12.38
CA ALA A 10 8.85 4.83 -12.61
C ALA A 10 7.66 5.36 -13.44
N ASP A 11 6.55 4.63 -13.46
CA ASP A 11 5.35 5.02 -14.19
C ASP A 11 4.57 6.06 -13.37
N PRO A 12 4.07 7.14 -14.00
CA PRO A 12 3.38 8.20 -13.27
C PRO A 12 2.14 7.68 -12.56
N ALA A 13 1.76 8.36 -11.47
CA ALA A 13 0.54 8.07 -10.72
C ALA A 13 -0.65 7.79 -11.64
N PRO A 14 -1.46 6.75 -11.37
CA PRO A 14 -1.42 5.87 -10.18
C PRO A 14 -0.44 4.68 -10.29
N GLY A 15 0.43 4.65 -11.31
CA GLY A 15 1.52 3.66 -11.44
C GLY A 15 2.48 3.66 -10.25
N SER A 16 2.82 4.87 -9.79
CA SER A 16 3.60 5.14 -8.58
C SER A 16 3.01 6.32 -7.79
N THR A 17 3.49 6.55 -6.56
CA THR A 17 3.08 7.71 -5.75
C THR A 17 3.42 9.01 -6.48
N HIS A 18 2.47 9.93 -6.60
CA HIS A 18 2.74 11.24 -7.19
C HIS A 18 3.70 12.05 -6.29
N ASN A 19 4.66 12.76 -6.90
CA ASN A 19 5.61 13.57 -6.14
C ASN A 19 4.93 14.62 -5.28
N ASP A 20 3.92 15.33 -5.80
CA ASP A 20 3.19 16.34 -5.01
C ASP A 20 2.49 15.73 -3.79
N THR A 21 1.91 14.54 -3.92
CA THR A 21 1.31 13.81 -2.79
C THR A 21 2.37 13.48 -1.72
N LEU A 22 3.55 13.03 -2.15
CA LEU A 22 4.64 12.71 -1.22
C LEU A 22 5.23 13.97 -0.57
N VAL A 23 5.40 15.06 -1.32
CA VAL A 23 5.90 16.34 -0.81
C VAL A 23 4.92 16.90 0.22
N ALA A 24 3.63 16.99 -0.10
CA ALA A 24 2.61 17.47 0.83
C ALA A 24 2.58 16.61 2.11
N LEU A 25 2.66 15.28 1.98
CA LEU A 25 2.74 14.38 3.13
C LEU A 25 3.98 14.65 4.00
N VAL A 26 5.14 14.90 3.40
CA VAL A 26 6.37 15.24 4.14
C VAL A 26 6.24 16.58 4.85
N GLU A 27 5.66 17.60 4.19
CA GLU A 27 5.42 18.92 4.79
C GLU A 27 4.51 18.83 6.02
N GLU A 28 3.40 18.09 5.92
CA GLU A 28 2.48 17.86 7.03
C GLU A 28 3.15 17.11 8.19
N ILE A 29 3.95 16.08 7.90
CA ILE A 29 4.68 15.34 8.94
C ILE A 29 5.70 16.25 9.66
N TRP A 30 6.37 17.16 8.94
CA TRP A 30 7.23 18.16 9.58
C TRP A 30 6.44 19.15 10.43
N ALA A 31 5.30 19.65 9.92
CA ALA A 31 4.44 20.58 10.65
C ALA A 31 3.89 19.97 11.95
N LEU A 32 3.63 18.66 11.96
CA LEU A 32 3.24 17.89 13.15
C LEU A 32 4.38 17.65 14.15
N GLY A 33 5.60 18.15 13.88
CA GLY A 33 6.72 18.13 14.82
C GLY A 33 7.58 16.87 14.78
N ALA A 34 7.62 16.16 13.65
CA ALA A 34 8.58 15.06 13.49
C ALA A 34 10.02 15.56 13.74
N LYS A 35 10.81 14.77 14.48
CA LYS A 35 12.23 15.07 14.71
C LYS A 35 13.13 14.61 13.57
N SER A 36 12.67 13.64 12.80
CA SER A 36 13.33 13.10 11.62
C SER A 36 12.32 12.40 10.72
N ILE A 37 12.53 12.53 9.41
CA ILE A 37 11.78 11.80 8.40
C ILE A 37 12.77 10.97 7.58
N THR A 38 12.38 9.74 7.30
CA THR A 38 13.11 8.84 6.42
C THR A 38 12.12 8.22 5.45
N LEU A 39 12.52 8.04 4.19
CA LEU A 39 11.78 7.26 3.20
C LEU A 39 12.46 5.91 3.04
N GLY A 40 11.71 4.82 3.13
CA GLY A 40 12.22 3.46 2.91
C GLY A 40 11.46 2.76 1.79
N GLU A 41 12.16 2.21 0.80
CA GLU A 41 11.52 1.63 -0.39
C GLU A 41 12.33 0.52 -1.06
N ARG A 42 11.61 -0.41 -1.71
CA ARG A 42 12.09 -1.34 -2.72
C ARG A 42 11.16 -1.38 -3.93
N SER A 43 11.71 -1.18 -5.12
CA SER A 43 10.99 -1.25 -6.40
C SER A 43 11.06 -2.63 -7.07
N TYR A 44 10.30 -2.84 -8.15
CA TYR A 44 10.50 -3.99 -9.03
C TYR A 44 11.83 -3.88 -9.81
N PRO A 45 12.11 -2.79 -10.56
CA PRO A 45 13.48 -2.48 -10.99
C PRO A 45 14.38 -2.12 -9.81
N VAL A 46 15.64 -1.77 -10.10
CA VAL A 46 16.56 -1.24 -9.08
C VAL A 46 15.98 0.05 -8.48
N THR A 47 15.85 0.11 -7.16
CA THR A 47 15.10 1.17 -6.49
C THR A 47 15.72 2.56 -6.69
N SER A 48 17.06 2.66 -6.65
CA SER A 48 17.75 3.93 -6.95
C SER A 48 17.55 4.42 -8.39
N GLU A 49 17.25 3.52 -9.34
CA GLU A 49 16.90 3.89 -10.70
C GLU A 49 15.51 4.52 -10.74
N VAL A 50 14.53 3.84 -10.13
CA VAL A 50 13.15 4.28 -10.09
C VAL A 50 13.04 5.65 -9.43
N MET A 51 13.63 5.83 -8.24
CA MET A 51 13.60 7.12 -7.54
C MET A 51 14.28 8.26 -8.32
N ARG A 52 15.29 7.94 -9.15
CA ARG A 52 15.93 8.94 -10.01
C ARG A 52 15.05 9.31 -11.20
N GLN A 53 14.40 8.34 -11.83
CA GLN A 53 13.48 8.56 -12.95
C GLN A 53 12.22 9.31 -12.50
N GLU A 54 11.69 9.00 -11.31
CA GLU A 54 10.60 9.76 -10.67
C GLU A 54 11.01 11.21 -10.33
N GLY A 55 12.31 11.51 -10.24
CA GLY A 55 12.80 12.85 -9.90
C GLY A 55 12.57 13.24 -8.44
N ILE A 56 12.26 12.28 -7.56
CA ILE A 56 11.90 12.56 -6.16
C ILE A 56 13.11 12.86 -5.26
N LEU A 57 14.31 12.36 -5.61
CA LEU A 57 15.50 12.47 -4.75
C LEU A 57 15.89 13.92 -4.41
N PRO A 58 15.98 14.88 -5.37
CA PRO A 58 16.32 16.26 -5.05
C PRO A 58 15.26 16.96 -4.19
N LEU A 59 13.99 16.57 -4.32
CA LEU A 59 12.89 17.11 -3.51
C LEU A 59 13.05 16.69 -2.06
N LEU A 60 13.27 15.39 -1.82
CA LEU A 60 13.49 14.85 -0.47
C LEU A 60 14.74 15.42 0.19
N GLU A 61 15.82 15.59 -0.57
CA GLU A 61 17.06 16.22 -0.07
C GLU A 61 16.81 17.66 0.42
N LYS A 62 16.13 18.48 -0.40
CA LYS A 62 15.76 19.86 -0.03
C LYS A 62 14.91 19.92 1.25
N MET A 63 14.12 18.88 1.51
CA MET A 63 13.23 18.77 2.68
C MET A 63 13.89 18.08 3.88
N GLY A 64 15.19 17.76 3.81
CA GLY A 64 15.91 17.09 4.90
C GLY A 64 15.46 15.65 5.16
N VAL A 65 14.88 14.98 4.16
CA VAL A 65 14.41 13.59 4.27
C VAL A 65 15.53 12.63 3.87
N LYS A 66 15.86 11.68 4.76
CA LYS A 66 16.81 10.61 4.45
C LYS A 66 16.15 9.53 3.61
N VAL A 67 16.89 8.90 2.70
CA VAL A 67 16.40 7.77 1.90
C VAL A 67 17.14 6.50 2.29
N ILE A 68 16.41 5.43 2.59
CA ILE A 68 16.92 4.08 2.74
C ILE A 68 16.45 3.27 1.53
N ASP A 69 17.37 3.05 0.61
CA ASP A 69 17.20 2.11 -0.49
C ASP A 69 17.28 0.68 0.07
N PHE A 70 16.15 -0.03 0.08
CA PHE A 70 16.10 -1.39 0.61
C PHE A 70 16.93 -2.36 -0.22
N ASP A 71 17.17 -2.09 -1.51
CA ASP A 71 18.08 -2.92 -2.33
C ASP A 71 19.52 -2.95 -1.81
N ARG A 72 19.89 -1.99 -0.95
CA ARG A 72 21.23 -1.86 -0.35
C ARG A 72 21.30 -2.30 1.10
N LEU A 73 20.21 -2.82 1.67
CA LEU A 73 20.23 -3.29 3.05
C LEU A 73 21.14 -4.51 3.19
N PRO A 74 22.03 -4.52 4.21
CA PRO A 74 22.85 -5.69 4.48
C PRO A 74 21.98 -6.86 4.96
N ALA A 75 22.45 -8.10 4.78
CA ALA A 75 21.69 -9.32 5.11
C ALA A 75 21.14 -9.34 6.55
N LYS A 76 21.86 -8.76 7.52
CA LYS A 76 21.44 -8.66 8.93
C LYS A 76 20.17 -7.82 9.16
N ASP A 77 19.83 -6.96 8.20
CA ASP A 77 18.68 -6.05 8.27
C ASP A 77 17.46 -6.62 7.53
N TRP A 78 17.51 -7.89 7.12
CA TRP A 78 16.36 -8.67 6.68
C TRP A 78 15.94 -9.66 7.77
N VAL A 79 15.00 -9.24 8.61
CA VAL A 79 14.57 -9.97 9.80
C VAL A 79 13.59 -11.07 9.42
N LEU A 80 13.92 -12.32 9.76
CA LEU A 80 13.08 -13.48 9.45
C LEU A 80 11.91 -13.60 10.43
N PHE A 81 10.71 -13.73 9.87
CA PHE A 81 9.48 -13.99 10.58
C PHE A 81 8.87 -15.33 10.13
N ARG A 82 8.37 -16.12 11.08
CA ARG A 82 7.76 -17.43 10.84
C ARG A 82 6.38 -17.50 11.49
N PRO A 83 5.32 -17.02 10.82
CA PRO A 83 3.99 -17.13 11.36
C PRO A 83 3.53 -18.58 11.47
N GLN A 84 2.74 -18.89 12.49
CA GLN A 84 2.25 -20.25 12.73
C GLN A 84 1.29 -20.75 11.64
N LYS A 85 0.44 -19.86 11.13
CA LYS A 85 -0.53 -20.16 10.07
C LYS A 85 -0.14 -19.35 8.85
N SER A 86 0.92 -19.73 8.13
CA SER A 86 1.37 -18.99 6.95
C SER A 86 1.38 -19.87 5.71
N HIS A 87 1.10 -19.27 4.56
CA HIS A 87 1.27 -19.90 3.26
C HIS A 87 2.69 -19.71 2.71
N TRP A 88 3.57 -18.99 3.42
CA TRP A 88 4.99 -18.89 3.11
C TRP A 88 5.73 -20.15 3.60
N PRO A 89 6.35 -20.96 2.71
CA PRO A 89 6.89 -22.28 3.08
C PRO A 89 7.87 -22.29 4.25
N ASN A 90 8.69 -21.23 4.37
CA ASN A 90 9.72 -21.10 5.40
C ASN A 90 9.62 -19.78 6.18
N GLY A 91 8.43 -19.17 6.19
CA GLY A 91 8.24 -17.78 6.60
C GLY A 91 8.82 -16.79 5.59
N PHE A 92 8.88 -15.51 5.97
CA PHE A 92 9.32 -14.41 5.12
C PHE A 92 10.20 -13.44 5.90
N ARG A 93 10.98 -12.62 5.19
CA ARG A 93 11.79 -11.57 5.81
C ARG A 93 11.18 -10.20 5.60
N ILE A 94 11.37 -9.33 6.58
CA ILE A 94 10.96 -7.92 6.54
C ILE A 94 12.18 -7.03 6.72
N ALA A 95 12.22 -5.91 5.98
CA ALA A 95 13.22 -4.88 6.14
C ALA A 95 13.20 -4.33 7.58
N ARG A 96 14.31 -4.43 8.31
CA ARG A 96 14.47 -3.93 9.68
C ARG A 96 14.00 -2.48 9.86
N PRO A 97 14.27 -1.53 8.94
CA PRO A 97 13.75 -0.16 9.08
C PRO A 97 12.24 -0.08 9.30
N ILE A 98 11.45 -0.99 8.72
CA ILE A 98 9.99 -1.04 8.89
C ILE A 98 9.62 -1.44 10.32
N LEU A 99 10.33 -2.43 10.88
CA LEU A 99 10.10 -2.95 12.24
C LEU A 99 10.56 -1.97 13.32
N ASP A 100 11.71 -1.32 13.09
CA ASP A 100 12.34 -0.43 14.07
C ASP A 100 11.74 0.99 14.05
N SER A 101 10.86 1.29 13.11
CA SER A 101 10.27 2.62 13.00
C SER A 101 9.24 2.88 14.12
N GLU A 102 9.42 3.98 14.85
CA GLU A 102 8.47 4.40 15.90
C GLU A 102 7.10 4.82 15.34
N CYS A 103 7.10 5.33 14.10
CA CYS A 103 5.92 5.77 13.40
C CYS A 103 6.10 5.49 11.91
N LEU A 104 5.40 4.47 11.41
CA LEU A 104 5.35 4.10 10.01
C LEU A 104 4.16 4.77 9.33
N VAL A 105 4.42 5.64 8.37
CA VAL A 105 3.40 6.22 7.50
C VAL A 105 3.51 5.57 6.12
N SER A 106 2.40 5.08 5.58
CA SER A 106 2.36 4.43 4.27
C SER A 106 1.56 5.28 3.29
N THR A 107 2.01 5.41 2.05
CA THR A 107 1.21 6.02 0.98
C THR A 107 1.13 5.14 -0.25
N CYS A 108 -0.08 4.93 -0.77
CA CYS A 108 -0.35 4.04 -1.90
C CYS A 108 -1.37 4.64 -2.87
N CYS A 109 -1.37 4.16 -4.12
CA CYS A 109 -2.33 4.62 -5.13
C CYS A 109 -3.54 3.68 -5.23
N LEU A 110 -4.70 4.21 -5.58
CA LEU A 110 -5.92 3.46 -5.84
C LEU A 110 -5.84 2.72 -7.18
N LYS A 111 -5.53 1.42 -7.16
CA LYS A 111 -5.41 0.67 -8.42
C LYS A 111 -5.77 -0.81 -8.35
N THR A 112 -6.32 -1.30 -9.45
CA THR A 112 -6.37 -2.73 -9.78
C THR A 112 -4.97 -3.28 -10.08
N HIS A 113 -4.84 -4.60 -10.06
CA HIS A 113 -3.57 -5.30 -10.27
C HIS A 113 -3.82 -6.59 -11.07
N GLN A 114 -3.05 -6.79 -12.14
CA GLN A 114 -3.00 -8.01 -12.94
C GLN A 114 -2.27 -9.13 -12.19
N PHE A 115 -1.86 -10.21 -12.88
CA PHE A 115 -0.95 -11.24 -12.34
C PHE A 115 -1.40 -11.83 -10.98
N GLY A 116 -2.69 -12.10 -10.84
CA GLY A 116 -3.28 -12.71 -9.65
C GLY A 116 -3.52 -11.77 -8.47
N GLY A 117 -3.01 -10.53 -8.47
CA GLY A 117 -3.15 -9.61 -7.33
C GLY A 117 -4.53 -8.97 -7.15
N VAL A 118 -5.31 -8.77 -8.22
CA VAL A 118 -6.64 -8.11 -8.24
C VAL A 118 -6.59 -6.60 -7.98
N PHE A 119 -5.99 -6.17 -6.87
CA PHE A 119 -5.78 -4.76 -6.53
C PHE A 119 -4.47 -4.54 -5.77
N THR A 120 -4.02 -3.30 -5.76
CA THR A 120 -2.89 -2.82 -4.94
C THR A 120 -3.34 -1.57 -4.20
N LEU A 121 -3.42 -1.69 -2.89
CA LEU A 121 -3.74 -0.61 -1.95
C LEU A 121 -2.76 -0.73 -0.76
N SER A 122 -3.23 -0.57 0.48
CA SER A 122 -2.41 -0.59 1.68
C SER A 122 -1.71 -1.93 1.90
N LEU A 123 -2.45 -3.06 1.93
CA LEU A 123 -1.84 -4.36 2.25
C LEU A 123 -0.76 -4.75 1.23
N LYS A 124 -1.05 -4.56 -0.05
CA LYS A 124 -0.15 -4.92 -1.16
C LYS A 124 1.08 -4.03 -1.27
N LEU A 125 0.99 -2.77 -0.80
CA LEU A 125 2.09 -1.82 -0.76
C LEU A 125 3.35 -2.42 -0.12
N HIS A 126 3.13 -3.17 0.96
CA HIS A 126 4.20 -3.72 1.77
C HIS A 126 4.89 -4.94 1.15
N VAL A 127 4.49 -5.42 -0.04
CA VAL A 127 5.36 -6.37 -0.79
C VAL A 127 6.74 -5.75 -1.06
N GLY A 128 6.84 -4.43 -1.14
CA GLY A 128 8.12 -3.70 -1.19
C GLY A 128 8.98 -3.83 0.07
N VAL A 129 8.45 -4.30 1.20
CA VAL A 129 9.23 -4.49 2.44
C VAL A 129 9.83 -5.90 2.58
N VAL A 130 9.58 -6.78 1.61
CA VAL A 130 10.10 -8.15 1.56
C VAL A 130 11.25 -8.21 0.54
N PRO A 131 12.36 -8.91 0.84
CA PRO A 131 13.49 -8.97 -0.07
C PRO A 131 13.21 -9.85 -1.29
N THR A 132 14.10 -9.73 -2.27
CA THR A 132 14.04 -10.42 -3.57
C THR A 132 15.30 -11.21 -3.85
N THR A 133 15.42 -11.77 -5.05
CA THR A 133 16.63 -12.46 -5.52
C THR A 133 17.85 -11.55 -5.52
N ARG A 134 17.68 -10.23 -5.63
CA ARG A 134 18.78 -9.23 -5.44
C ARG A 134 19.45 -9.33 -4.06
N HIS A 135 18.74 -9.89 -3.09
CA HIS A 135 19.17 -10.09 -1.72
C HIS A 135 19.42 -11.57 -1.40
N GLY A 136 19.35 -12.46 -2.40
CA GLY A 136 19.49 -13.90 -2.23
C GLY A 136 18.23 -14.64 -1.76
N PHE A 137 17.03 -14.08 -1.94
CA PHE A 137 15.76 -14.71 -1.51
C PHE A 137 14.72 -14.83 -2.63
N ASP A 138 14.15 -16.01 -2.81
CA ASP A 138 13.17 -16.30 -3.87
C ASP A 138 11.72 -15.90 -3.52
N TYR A 139 11.51 -14.97 -2.58
CA TYR A 139 10.17 -14.65 -2.08
C TYR A 139 9.22 -14.14 -3.17
N MET A 140 9.70 -13.42 -4.19
CA MET A 140 8.84 -12.98 -5.29
C MET A 140 8.38 -14.15 -6.15
N ALA A 141 9.24 -15.15 -6.41
CA ALA A 141 8.84 -16.36 -7.12
C ALA A 141 7.84 -17.17 -6.30
N GLN A 142 8.06 -17.32 -4.99
CA GLN A 142 7.12 -17.98 -4.08
C GLN A 142 5.76 -17.27 -4.05
N LEU A 143 5.75 -15.94 -3.95
CA LEU A 143 4.53 -15.15 -3.90
C LEU A 143 3.74 -15.23 -5.21
N HIS A 144 4.38 -14.94 -6.34
CA HIS A 144 3.72 -14.84 -7.64
C HIS A 144 3.39 -16.21 -8.25
N GLY A 145 4.08 -17.28 -7.85
CA GLY A 145 3.78 -18.66 -8.26
C GLY A 145 2.76 -19.37 -7.37
N SER A 146 2.33 -18.77 -6.26
CA SER A 146 1.45 -19.43 -5.29
C SER A 146 -0.03 -19.24 -5.62
N PRO A 147 -0.87 -20.30 -5.50
CA PRO A 147 -2.33 -20.14 -5.55
C PRO A 147 -2.87 -19.29 -4.38
N HIS A 148 -2.06 -19.04 -3.36
CA HIS A 148 -2.40 -18.26 -2.18
C HIS A 148 -1.79 -16.85 -2.20
N GLN A 149 -1.35 -16.35 -3.35
CA GLN A 149 -0.70 -15.03 -3.51
C GLN A 149 -1.37 -13.91 -2.69
N ARG A 150 -2.69 -13.79 -2.75
CA ARG A 150 -3.48 -12.78 -2.03
C ARG A 150 -3.42 -12.94 -0.51
N LYS A 151 -3.45 -14.18 -0.03
CA LYS A 151 -3.31 -14.47 1.41
C LYS A 151 -1.89 -14.17 1.89
N MET A 152 -0.90 -14.51 1.09
CA MET A 152 0.51 -14.19 1.37
C MET A 152 0.78 -12.68 1.43
N ILE A 153 0.07 -11.88 0.62
CA ILE A 153 0.10 -10.40 0.70
C ILE A 153 -0.44 -9.88 2.04
N ALA A 154 -1.51 -10.48 2.55
CA ALA A 154 -2.01 -10.12 3.87
C ALA A 154 -1.03 -10.56 4.99
N GLU A 155 -0.41 -11.73 4.86
CA GLU A 155 0.49 -12.27 5.89
C GLU A 155 1.75 -11.45 6.13
N ILE A 156 2.32 -10.83 5.09
CA ILE A 156 3.53 -10.01 5.25
C ILE A 156 3.32 -8.77 6.13
N ASN A 157 2.06 -8.41 6.39
CA ASN A 157 1.66 -7.27 7.21
C ASN A 157 1.59 -7.59 8.72
N GLU A 158 1.67 -8.85 9.12
CA GLU A 158 1.55 -9.29 10.51
C GLU A 158 2.64 -8.74 11.45
N PRO A 159 3.93 -8.59 11.04
CA PRO A 159 4.98 -8.19 11.97
C PRO A 159 5.02 -6.70 12.35
N PHE A 160 4.24 -5.85 11.69
CA PHE A 160 4.28 -4.39 11.91
C PHE A 160 2.91 -3.75 11.70
N LYS A 161 2.71 -2.53 12.20
CA LYS A 161 1.48 -1.76 12.02
C LYS A 161 1.79 -0.34 11.54
N PRO A 162 1.30 0.10 10.37
CA PRO A 162 1.33 1.50 10.00
C PRO A 162 0.57 2.34 11.02
N ALA A 163 1.13 3.49 11.41
CA ALA A 163 0.46 4.50 12.21
C ALA A 163 -0.59 5.26 11.39
N LEU A 164 -0.32 5.44 10.10
CA LEU A 164 -1.22 6.09 9.14
C LEU A 164 -1.00 5.50 7.75
N VAL A 165 -2.09 5.34 7.00
CA VAL A 165 -2.08 5.07 5.57
C VAL A 165 -2.80 6.22 4.87
N LEU A 166 -2.14 6.84 3.90
CA LEU A 166 -2.73 7.80 2.96
C LEU A 166 -2.88 7.11 1.60
N LEU A 167 -4.09 7.02 1.09
CA LEU A 167 -4.38 6.42 -0.20
C LEU A 167 -4.76 7.51 -1.20
N ASP A 168 -3.94 7.63 -2.24
CA ASP A 168 -4.11 8.54 -3.37
C ASP A 168 -5.00 7.93 -4.44
N GLY A 169 -6.21 8.46 -4.54
CA GLY A 169 -7.19 8.12 -5.57
C GLY A 169 -7.55 9.30 -6.46
N VAL A 170 -6.68 10.31 -6.61
CA VAL A 170 -6.92 11.43 -7.53
C VAL A 170 -7.17 10.90 -8.95
N GLU A 171 -6.30 10.00 -9.40
CA GLU A 171 -6.54 9.10 -10.51
C GLU A 171 -6.49 7.64 -10.02
N ALA A 172 -7.24 6.77 -10.67
CA ALA A 172 -7.29 5.35 -10.33
C ALA A 172 -7.11 4.46 -11.56
N PHE A 173 -6.48 3.29 -11.38
CA PHE A 173 -6.59 2.20 -12.36
C PHE A 173 -7.79 1.31 -12.03
N VAL A 174 -8.87 1.46 -12.78
CA VAL A 174 -10.07 0.62 -12.63
C VAL A 174 -9.96 -0.72 -13.36
N ASP A 175 -8.97 -0.87 -14.25
CA ASP A 175 -8.62 -2.16 -14.85
C ASP A 175 -7.16 -2.18 -15.34
N GLY A 176 -6.56 -3.36 -15.45
CA GLY A 176 -5.28 -3.57 -16.13
C GLY A 176 -4.00 -3.14 -15.42
N GLY A 177 -4.07 -2.55 -14.22
CA GLY A 177 -2.89 -2.15 -13.42
C GLY A 177 -1.85 -3.27 -13.22
N PRO A 178 -0.61 -2.95 -12.79
CA PRO A 178 -0.36 -1.91 -11.80
C PRO A 178 0.55 -0.75 -12.22
N ALA A 179 1.20 -0.85 -13.37
CA ALA A 179 2.09 0.18 -13.92
C ALA A 179 1.32 1.06 -14.93
N THR A 180 0.60 0.41 -15.84
CA THR A 180 -0.33 1.02 -16.79
C THR A 180 -1.70 0.36 -16.62
N GLY A 181 -2.77 1.02 -17.07
CA GLY A 181 -4.12 0.50 -16.94
C GLY A 181 -5.17 1.48 -17.43
N LYS A 182 -6.44 1.06 -17.39
CA LYS A 182 -7.58 1.93 -17.65
C LYS A 182 -7.70 2.97 -16.54
N ARG A 183 -7.38 4.21 -16.86
CA ARG A 183 -7.43 5.36 -15.95
C ARG A 183 -8.84 5.94 -15.87
N VAL A 184 -9.22 6.36 -14.68
CA VAL A 184 -10.38 7.21 -14.42
C VAL A 184 -10.02 8.23 -13.36
N LYS A 185 -10.69 9.39 -13.41
CA LYS A 185 -10.62 10.37 -12.33
C LYS A 185 -11.34 9.82 -11.11
N GLY A 186 -10.62 9.67 -10.01
CA GLY A 186 -11.19 9.27 -8.74
C GLY A 186 -11.45 10.45 -7.82
N GLU A 187 -10.67 11.54 -7.95
CA GLU A 187 -10.84 12.83 -7.24
C GLU A 187 -11.01 12.67 -5.72
N ILE A 188 -10.24 11.75 -5.12
CA ILE A 188 -10.31 11.45 -3.69
C ILE A 188 -8.95 11.13 -3.08
N LEU A 189 -8.75 11.59 -1.85
CA LEU A 189 -7.70 11.12 -0.94
C LEU A 189 -8.39 10.46 0.26
N LEU A 190 -7.88 9.32 0.70
CA LEU A 190 -8.36 8.62 1.89
C LEU A 190 -7.24 8.52 2.92
N ALA A 191 -7.58 8.66 4.19
CA ALA A 191 -6.63 8.47 5.29
C ALA A 191 -7.23 7.56 6.36
N SER A 192 -6.43 6.64 6.90
CA SER A 192 -6.86 5.72 7.96
C SER A 192 -5.67 5.23 8.79
N THR A 193 -5.92 4.96 10.06
CA THR A 193 -4.98 4.25 10.95
C THR A 193 -5.19 2.74 10.94
N ASP A 194 -6.23 2.27 10.24
CA ASP A 194 -6.55 0.86 10.02
C ASP A 194 -6.38 0.48 8.54
N ARG A 195 -5.44 -0.45 8.28
CA ARG A 195 -5.06 -0.87 6.93
C ARG A 195 -6.13 -1.74 6.24
N VAL A 196 -6.97 -2.41 7.01
CA VAL A 196 -8.09 -3.20 6.46
C VAL A 196 -9.23 -2.27 6.10
N ALA A 197 -9.52 -1.28 6.95
CA ALA A 197 -10.55 -0.27 6.68
C ALA A 197 -10.26 0.50 5.39
N ILE A 198 -9.02 0.98 5.20
CA ILE A 198 -8.67 1.74 3.99
C ILE A 198 -8.67 0.90 2.71
N ASP A 199 -8.30 -0.38 2.79
CA ASP A 199 -8.42 -1.31 1.65
C ASP A 199 -9.88 -1.59 1.33
N ALA A 200 -10.73 -1.80 2.35
CA ALA A 200 -12.16 -2.01 2.16
C ALA A 200 -12.83 -0.79 1.51
N VAL A 201 -12.55 0.42 2.02
CA VAL A 201 -13.04 1.67 1.43
C VAL A 201 -12.47 1.87 0.03
N GLY A 202 -11.17 1.60 -0.19
CA GLY A 202 -10.56 1.70 -1.52
C GLY A 202 -11.22 0.76 -2.54
N VAL A 203 -11.56 -0.47 -2.15
CA VAL A 203 -12.33 -1.38 -3.00
C VAL A 203 -13.76 -0.85 -3.25
N ALA A 204 -14.41 -0.23 -2.26
CA ALA A 204 -15.69 0.44 -2.45
C ALA A 204 -15.59 1.59 -3.46
N VAL A 205 -14.53 2.42 -3.39
CA VAL A 205 -14.28 3.48 -4.38
C VAL A 205 -14.07 2.88 -5.77
N LEU A 206 -13.25 1.82 -5.93
CA LEU A 206 -13.09 1.15 -7.23
C LEU A 206 -14.43 0.64 -7.78
N LYS A 207 -15.35 0.17 -6.92
CA LYS A 207 -16.69 -0.23 -7.33
C LYS A 207 -17.54 0.96 -7.80
N VAL A 208 -17.53 2.08 -7.06
CA VAL A 208 -18.22 3.33 -7.48
C VAL A 208 -17.70 3.80 -8.85
N LEU A 209 -16.40 3.70 -9.08
CA LEU A 209 -15.75 4.09 -10.33
C LEU A 209 -15.96 3.09 -11.49
N GLY A 210 -16.71 2.01 -11.30
CA GLY A 210 -17.01 1.05 -12.35
C GLY A 210 -15.80 0.20 -12.77
N SER A 211 -15.17 -0.47 -11.80
CA SER A 211 -14.02 -1.35 -12.01
C SER A 211 -14.37 -2.68 -12.70
N ASN A 212 -13.36 -3.53 -12.92
CA ASN A 212 -13.47 -4.79 -13.62
C ASN A 212 -14.24 -5.86 -12.81
N PRO A 213 -14.62 -7.00 -13.43
CA PRO A 213 -15.39 -8.04 -12.75
C PRO A 213 -14.76 -8.62 -11.48
N GLY A 214 -13.42 -8.60 -11.36
CA GLY A 214 -12.71 -9.08 -10.17
C GLY A 214 -12.96 -8.22 -8.94
N ILE A 215 -13.19 -6.92 -9.14
CA ILE A 215 -13.62 -5.99 -8.10
C ILE A 215 -15.14 -6.00 -7.94
N MET A 216 -15.90 -5.94 -9.04
CA MET A 216 -17.35 -5.74 -8.98
C MET A 216 -18.10 -6.93 -8.39
N ARG A 217 -17.75 -8.17 -8.76
CA ARG A 217 -18.56 -9.35 -8.45
C ARG A 217 -18.40 -9.90 -7.04
N ARG A 218 -17.27 -9.61 -6.38
CA ARG A 218 -16.94 -10.15 -5.07
C ARG A 218 -17.27 -9.11 -3.99
N ARG A 219 -17.80 -9.55 -2.86
CA ARG A 219 -18.00 -8.68 -1.69
C ARG A 219 -16.65 -8.17 -1.19
N ILE A 220 -16.62 -6.96 -0.64
CA ILE A 220 -15.41 -6.26 -0.21
C ILE A 220 -14.67 -7.10 0.83
N PHE A 221 -15.35 -7.56 1.88
CA PHE A 221 -14.75 -8.40 2.92
C PHE A 221 -14.52 -9.85 2.49
N GLU A 222 -15.00 -10.26 1.32
CA GLU A 222 -14.66 -11.56 0.73
C GLU A 222 -13.39 -11.51 -0.13
N GLN A 223 -12.89 -10.33 -0.48
CA GLN A 223 -11.64 -10.20 -1.21
C GLN A 223 -10.51 -10.90 -0.42
N GLU A 224 -9.81 -11.85 -1.03
CA GLU A 224 -8.93 -12.77 -0.27
C GLU A 224 -7.85 -12.07 0.54
N GLN A 225 -7.35 -10.92 0.06
CA GLN A 225 -6.39 -10.11 0.83
C GLN A 225 -7.04 -9.55 2.10
N ILE A 226 -8.24 -8.97 1.99
CA ILE A 226 -9.00 -8.42 3.13
C ILE A 226 -9.44 -9.53 4.07
N ALA A 227 -10.09 -10.58 3.56
CA ALA A 227 -10.56 -11.71 4.36
C ALA A 227 -9.41 -12.33 5.18
N ARG A 228 -8.24 -12.51 4.55
CA ARG A 228 -7.06 -13.03 5.25
C ARG A 228 -6.53 -12.06 6.30
N ALA A 229 -6.51 -10.76 6.02
CA ALA A 229 -6.09 -9.75 6.99
C ALA A 229 -7.03 -9.73 8.22
N VAL A 230 -8.33 -9.96 8.03
CA VAL A 230 -9.30 -10.13 9.12
C VAL A 230 -9.02 -11.39 9.94
N GLU A 231 -8.77 -12.54 9.30
CA GLU A 231 -8.41 -13.79 10.00
C GLU A 231 -7.15 -13.63 10.88
N LEU A 232 -6.23 -12.76 10.46
CA LEU A 232 -4.98 -12.45 11.17
C LEU A 232 -5.13 -11.32 12.21
N GLY A 233 -6.31 -10.69 12.31
CA GLY A 233 -6.56 -9.60 13.24
C GLY A 233 -5.80 -8.31 12.91
N LEU A 234 -5.56 -8.02 11.63
CA LEU A 234 -4.76 -6.86 11.18
C LEU A 234 -5.53 -5.54 11.14
N GLY A 235 -6.85 -5.58 11.38
CA GLY A 235 -7.74 -4.43 11.39
C GLY A 235 -9.21 -4.84 11.57
N VAL A 236 -10.12 -3.94 11.22
CA VAL A 236 -11.58 -4.14 11.27
C VAL A 236 -12.03 -5.42 10.58
N SER A 237 -13.11 -6.03 11.08
CA SER A 237 -13.62 -7.32 10.59
C SER A 237 -14.87 -7.22 9.72
N THR A 238 -15.58 -6.08 9.79
CA THR A 238 -16.86 -5.86 9.11
C THR A 238 -17.01 -4.42 8.61
N PRO A 239 -17.88 -4.17 7.61
CA PRO A 239 -18.19 -2.81 7.16
C PRO A 239 -18.73 -1.91 8.29
N SER A 240 -19.48 -2.46 9.24
CA SER A 240 -20.09 -1.72 10.36
C SER A 240 -19.08 -1.14 11.35
N GLU A 241 -17.83 -1.62 11.34
CA GLU A 241 -16.75 -1.09 12.17
C GLU A 241 -16.04 0.11 11.52
N ILE A 242 -16.39 0.46 10.29
CA ILE A 242 -15.78 1.56 9.54
C ILE A 242 -16.70 2.77 9.59
N ASP A 243 -16.24 3.85 10.23
CA ASP A 243 -16.85 5.17 10.09
C ASP A 243 -16.15 5.96 8.98
N LEU A 244 -16.95 6.54 8.09
CA LEU A 244 -16.50 7.32 6.93
C LEU A 244 -16.85 8.79 7.17
N THR A 245 -15.84 9.58 7.49
CA THR A 245 -15.98 11.01 7.72
C THR A 245 -15.55 11.80 6.48
N ALA A 246 -16.40 12.70 6.01
CA ALA A 246 -16.05 13.67 4.98
C ALA A 246 -15.22 14.81 5.61
N VAL A 247 -14.15 15.24 4.93
CA VAL A 247 -13.30 16.36 5.40
C VAL A 247 -14.04 17.70 5.34
N ASP A 248 -14.96 17.85 4.40
CA ASP A 248 -15.76 19.05 4.19
C ASP A 248 -17.15 18.74 3.60
N GLU A 249 -17.96 19.78 3.42
CA GLU A 249 -19.31 19.68 2.83
C GLU A 249 -19.27 19.18 1.38
N GLY A 250 -18.26 19.59 0.60
CA GLY A 250 -18.09 19.19 -0.81
C GLY A 250 -17.89 17.68 -0.98
N SER A 251 -17.25 17.05 0.01
CA SER A 251 -16.94 15.62 0.01
C SER A 251 -18.11 14.74 0.48
N GLN A 252 -19.18 15.31 1.05
CA GLN A 252 -20.26 14.53 1.69
C GLN A 252 -21.01 13.62 0.71
N SER A 253 -21.33 14.12 -0.49
CA SER A 253 -22.07 13.37 -1.50
C SER A 253 -21.30 12.12 -1.95
N TYR A 254 -20.03 12.29 -2.28
CA TYR A 254 -19.18 11.18 -2.70
C TYR A 254 -18.92 10.20 -1.56
N ARG A 255 -18.66 10.70 -0.35
CA ARG A 255 -18.57 9.86 0.85
C ARG A 255 -19.82 9.00 1.03
N ASN A 256 -21.03 9.56 0.85
CA ASN A 256 -22.28 8.79 0.98
C ASN A 256 -22.37 7.66 -0.04
N GLN A 257 -22.01 7.92 -1.31
CA GLN A 257 -21.99 6.90 -2.35
C GLN A 257 -21.02 5.75 -2.01
N VAL A 258 -19.82 6.08 -1.53
CA VAL A 258 -18.82 5.10 -1.10
C VAL A 258 -19.33 4.31 0.10
N ALA A 259 -19.94 4.97 1.09
CA ALA A 259 -20.52 4.33 2.26
C ALA A 259 -21.66 3.35 1.90
N ASP A 260 -22.50 3.69 0.93
CA ASP A 260 -23.60 2.83 0.49
C ASP A 260 -23.10 1.59 -0.26
N VAL A 261 -22.01 1.70 -1.01
CA VAL A 261 -21.32 0.54 -1.60
C VAL A 261 -20.62 -0.29 -0.53
N LEU A 262 -19.96 0.34 0.45
CA LEU A 262 -19.26 -0.35 1.54
C LEU A 262 -20.22 -1.22 2.37
N LYS A 263 -21.43 -0.72 2.67
CA LYS A 263 -22.46 -1.45 3.42
C LYS A 263 -22.95 -2.73 2.74
N GLN A 264 -22.76 -2.87 1.42
CA GLN A 264 -23.23 -4.05 0.66
C GLN A 264 -22.32 -5.28 0.86
N GLY A 265 -21.28 -5.16 1.67
CA GLY A 265 -20.41 -6.26 2.09
C GLY A 265 -19.12 -6.32 1.31
#